data_AF-A0A3C1YST2-F1
#
_entry.id   AF-A0A3C1YST2-F1
#
_cell.length_a   1.000
_cell.length_b   1.000
_cell.length_c   1.000
_cell.angle_alpha   90.00
_cell.angle_beta   90.00
_cell.angle_gamma   90.00
#
_symmetry.space_group_name_H-M   'P 1'
#
loop_
_entity.id
_entity.type
_entity.pdbx_description
1 polymer ?
#
loop_
_entity_poly.entity_id
_entity_poly.type
_entity_poly.pdbx_seq_one_letter_code
_entity_poly.pdbx_strand_id
1 'polypeptide(L)' 'MPFAENVQLKIYDVLGREVRSLVNENYDAGTYSVQWDGKNSIGRQV' A
#
# COMPACT_ATOMS: atom_id res chain seq x y z
N MET A 1 -13.57 16.16 -15.55
CA MET A 1 -13.72 14.98 -14.68
C MET A 1 -12.50 14.92 -13.77
N PRO A 2 -12.61 14.45 -12.51
CA PRO A 2 -11.42 14.17 -11.70
C PRO A 2 -10.54 13.15 -12.45
N PHE A 3 -9.23 13.37 -12.45
CA PHE A 3 -8.28 12.44 -13.08
C PHE A 3 -8.02 11.31 -12.09
N ALA A 4 -8.46 10.10 -12.43
CA ALA A 4 -8.12 8.89 -11.68
C ALA A 4 -6.73 8.41 -12.10
N GLU A 5 -5.87 8.11 -11.14
CA GLU A 5 -4.51 7.64 -11.38
C GLU A 5 -4.20 6.37 -10.58
N ASN A 6 -3.29 5.54 -11.08
CA ASN A 6 -2.87 4.33 -10.38
C ASN A 6 -2.00 4.69 -9.17
N VAL A 7 -2.43 4.30 -7.97
CA VAL A 7 -1.69 4.52 -6.73
C VAL A 7 -1.15 3.19 -6.22
N GLN A 8 0.13 3.17 -5.88
CA GLN A 8 0.80 2.03 -5.27
C GLN A 8 1.35 2.40 -3.90
N LEU A 9 0.92 1.68 -2.87
CA LEU A 9 1.43 1.83 -1.52
C LEU A 9 2.07 0.51 -1.08
N LYS A 10 3.40 0.51 -0.97
CA LYS A 10 4.21 -0.66 -0.64
C LYS A 10 5.00 -0.42 0.65
N ILE A 11 5.12 -1.45 1.46
CA ILE A 11 5.91 -1.45 2.70
C ILE A 11 7.21 -2.19 2.45
N TYR A 12 8.32 -1.56 2.85
CA TYR A 12 9.66 -2.14 2.79
C TYR A 12 10.28 -2.18 4.18
N ASP A 13 11.15 -3.16 4.41
CA ASP A 13 11.99 -3.17 5.61
C ASP A 13 13.22 -2.26 5.44
N VAL A 14 14.04 -2.16 6.51
CA VAL A 14 15.24 -1.31 6.53
C VAL A 14 16.32 -1.75 5.53
N LEU A 15 16.22 -2.96 4.97
CA LEU A 15 17.13 -3.48 3.94
C LEU A 15 16.56 -3.27 2.52
N GLY A 16 15.39 -2.66 2.39
CA GLY A 16 14.71 -2.42 1.11
C GLY A 16 13.98 -3.64 0.55
N ARG A 17 13.72 -4.67 1.36
CA ARG A 17 12.93 -5.85 0.93
C ARG A 17 11.44 -5.54 1.07
N GLU A 18 10.66 -5.88 0.04
CA GLU A 18 9.20 -5.68 0.08
C GLU A 18 8.56 -6.62 1.10
N VAL A 19 7.81 -6.04 2.03
CA VAL A 19 7.08 -6.75 3.09
C VAL A 19 5.67 -7.09 2.63
N ARG A 20 4.96 -6.10 2.06
CA ARG A 20 3.58 -6.20 1.58
C ARG A 20 3.20 -4.97 0.72
N SER A 21 2.39 -5.17 -0.31
CA SER A 21 1.65 -4.10 -1.01
C SER A 21 0.28 -3.93 -0.36
N LEU A 22 -0.06 -2.71 0.07
CA LEU A 22 -1.37 -2.38 0.65
C LEU A 22 -2.38 -1.92 -0.40
N VAL A 23 -1.89 -1.24 -1.44
CA VAL A 23 -2.71 -0.63 -2.48
C VAL A 23 -2.02 -0.81 -3.83
N ASN A 24 -2.80 -1.15 -4.86
CA ASN A 24 -2.36 -1.19 -6.27
C ASN A 24 -3.59 -1.06 -7.20
N GLU A 25 -4.25 0.10 -7.19
CA GLU A 25 -5.48 0.36 -7.93
C GLU A 25 -5.61 1.84 -8.28
N ASN A 26 -6.61 2.19 -9.09
CA ASN A 26 -6.84 3.58 -9.50
C ASN A 26 -7.66 4.34 -8.45
N TYR A 27 -7.20 5.52 -8.07
CA TYR A 27 -7.89 6.42 -7.16
C TYR A 27 -8.23 7.73 -7.87
N ASP A 28 -9.45 8.22 -7.62
CA ASP A 28 -9.81 9.60 -7.95
C ASP A 28 -9.05 10.58 -7.06
N ALA A 29 -9.06 11.86 -7.45
CA ALA A 29 -8.53 12.92 -6.60
C ALA A 29 -9.32 13.01 -5.28
N GLY A 30 -8.61 12.92 -4.15
CA GLY A 30 -9.21 12.96 -2.83
C GLY A 30 -8.22 12.58 -1.73
N THR A 31 -8.72 12.50 -0.49
CA THR A 31 -7.94 12.04 0.67
C THR A 31 -8.38 10.63 1.05
N TYR A 32 -7.40 9.73 1.16
CA TYR A 32 -7.61 8.32 1.51
C TYR A 32 -6.71 7.93 2.68
N SER A 33 -7.20 7.03 3.52
CA SER A 33 -6.46 6.51 4.68
C SER A 33 -6.42 5.00 4.62
N VAL A 34 -5.23 4.42 4.82
CA VAL A 34 -5.00 2.98 4.82
C VAL A 34 -4.30 2.58 6.11
N GLN A 35 -4.84 1.58 6.80
CA GLN A 35 -4.27 1.04 8.03
C GLN A 35 -3.54 -0.26 7.71
N TRP A 36 -2.29 -0.37 8.14
CA TRP A 36 -1.55 -1.63 8.11
C TRP A 36 -1.71 -2.39 9.43
N ASP A 37 -1.82 -3.71 9.32
CA ASP A 37 -2.01 -4.66 10.42
C ASP A 37 -0.70 -5.22 11.00
N GLY A 38 0.45 -4.75 10.50
CA GLY A 38 1.77 -5.27 10.91
C GLY A 38 2.08 -6.66 10.37
N LYS A 39 1.36 -7.15 9.35
CA LYS A 39 1.60 -8.46 8.73
C LYS A 39 2.23 -8.33 7.34
N ASN A 40 3.08 -9.29 7.00
CA ASN A 40 3.61 -9.45 5.64
C ASN A 40 2.61 -10.11 4.69
N SER A 41 2.95 -10.26 3.42
CA SER A 41 2.09 -10.89 2.39
C SER A 41 1.52 -12.26 2.75
N ILE A 42 2.19 -13.08 3.57
CA ILE A 42 1.72 -14.40 4.00
C ILE A 42 0.98 -14.40 5.36
N GLY A 43 0.70 -13.23 5.94
CA GLY A 43 -0.04 -13.09 7.20
C GLY A 43 0.80 -13.26 8.46
N ARG A 44 2.14 -13.34 8.34
CA ARG A 44 3.06 -13.38 9.48
C ARG A 44 3.31 -11.96 10.00
N GLN A 45 3.26 -11.79 11.31
CA GLN A 45 3.61 -10.54 11.98
C GLN A 45 5.09 -10.21 11.75
N VAL A 46 5.38 -8.94 11.46
CA VAL A 46 6.72 -8.40 11.22
C VAL A 46 7.06 -7.26 12.16
#